data_AF-A0A8T1K2E1-F1
#
_entry.id   AF-A0A8T1K2E1-F1
#
_cell.length_a   1.000
_cell.length_b   1.000
_cell.length_c   1.000
_cell.angle_alpha   90.00
_cell.angle_beta   90.00
_cell.angle_gamma   90.00
#
_symmetry.space_group_name_H-M   'P 1'
#
loop_
_entity.id
_entity.type
_entity.pdbx_description
1 polymer ?
#
loop_
_entity_poly.entity_id
_entity_poly.type
_entity_poly.pdbx_seq_one_letter_code
_entity_poly.pdbx_strand_id
1 'polypeptide(L)' 'MPQHEGRPRTSGTGRKKPKHNRSSFTNRHKLEVANHFISGRSMKHTMQTFYPFLSDDAKDQRRKLVYK' A
#
# COMPACT_ATOMS: atom_id res chain seq x y z
N MET A 1 -1.94 16.85 -55.74
CA MET A 1 -1.20 16.27 -54.59
C MET A 1 -2.19 15.45 -53.78
N PRO A 2 -2.00 14.12 -53.61
CA PRO A 2 -2.91 13.34 -52.78
C PRO A 2 -2.72 13.72 -51.31
N GLN A 3 -3.84 14.02 -50.63
CA GLN A 3 -3.84 14.35 -49.20
C GLN A 3 -3.69 13.05 -48.41
N HIS A 4 -2.58 12.90 -47.67
CA HIS A 4 -2.40 11.80 -46.75
C HIS A 4 -3.21 12.07 -45.48
N GLU A 5 -4.20 11.22 -45.20
CA GLU A 5 -4.94 11.26 -43.94
C GLU A 5 -3.99 10.92 -42.78
N GLY A 6 -3.80 11.88 -41.86
CA GLY A 6 -2.95 11.70 -40.69
C GLY A 6 -3.50 10.62 -39.74
N ARG A 7 -2.62 10.11 -38.87
CA ARG A 7 -2.97 9.04 -37.90
C ARG A 7 -4.20 9.43 -37.06
N PRO A 8 -5.22 8.57 -36.93
CA PRO A 8 -6.41 8.87 -36.14
C PRO A 8 -6.05 9.11 -34.67
N ARG A 9 -6.65 10.15 -34.09
CA ARG A 9 -6.46 10.49 -32.68
C ARG A 9 -7.06 9.39 -31.82
N THR A 10 -6.25 8.77 -30.98
CA THR A 10 -6.75 7.79 -30.00
C THR A 10 -7.54 8.53 -28.94
N SER A 11 -8.87 8.41 -28.96
CA SER A 11 -9.75 8.82 -27.87
C SER A 11 -9.58 7.83 -26.70
N GLY A 12 -8.58 8.07 -25.85
CA GLY A 12 -8.39 7.28 -24.64
C GLY A 12 -9.56 7.49 -23.67
N THR A 13 -10.00 6.44 -22.98
CA THR A 13 -11.07 6.47 -21.95
C THR A 13 -10.65 7.20 -20.65
N GLY A 14 -9.66 8.08 -20.72
CA GLY A 14 -9.10 8.80 -19.57
C GLY A 14 -8.30 7.90 -18.62
N ARG A 15 -7.95 8.46 -17.46
CA ARG A 15 -7.21 7.75 -16.41
C ARG A 15 -8.10 6.70 -15.76
N LYS A 16 -7.68 5.43 -15.76
CA LYS A 16 -8.36 4.35 -15.03
C LYS A 16 -8.39 4.68 -13.53
N LYS A 17 -9.53 4.41 -12.88
CA LYS A 17 -9.65 4.55 -11.43
C LYS A 17 -8.60 3.67 -10.72
N PRO A 18 -7.94 4.15 -9.67
CA PRO A 18 -7.00 3.34 -8.91
C PRO A 18 -7.71 2.09 -8.36
N LYS A 19 -7.16 0.90 -8.63
CA LYS A 19 -7.72 -0.37 -8.12
C LYS A 19 -7.53 -0.53 -6.61
N HIS A 20 -6.56 0.17 -6.01
CA HIS A 20 -6.19 0.00 -4.62
C HIS A 20 -5.99 1.35 -3.93
N ASN A 21 -6.51 1.47 -2.71
CA ASN A 21 -6.19 2.58 -1.82
C ASN A 21 -4.85 2.30 -1.13
N ARG A 22 -3.87 3.16 -1.37
CA ARG A 22 -2.62 3.18 -0.61
C ARG A 22 -2.88 3.96 0.68
N SER A 23 -3.06 3.25 1.80
CA SER A 23 -3.02 3.89 3.11
C SER A 23 -1.57 4.17 3.48
N SER A 24 -1.30 5.41 3.89
CA SER A 24 -0.03 5.82 4.48
C SER A 24 -0.29 6.30 5.90
N PHE A 25 0.56 5.90 6.83
CA PHE A 25 0.56 6.40 8.20
C PHE A 25 1.54 7.57 8.33
N THR A 26 1.26 8.47 9.27
CA THR A 26 2.17 9.58 9.61
C THR A 26 3.50 9.02 10.12
N ASN A 27 4.58 9.81 9.99
CA ASN A 27 5.90 9.38 10.49
C ASN A 27 5.89 9.17 12.00
N ARG A 28 5.15 9.99 12.75
CA ARG A 28 4.97 9.82 14.19
C ARG A 28 4.40 8.44 14.53
N HIS A 29 3.34 8.01 13.86
CA HIS A 29 2.74 6.68 14.06
C HIS A 29 3.75 5.56 13.78
N LYS A 30 4.55 5.69 12.72
CA LYS A 30 5.58 4.71 12.39
C LYS A 30 6.66 4.62 13.48
N LEU A 31 7.08 5.75 14.05
CA LEU A 31 8.05 5.78 15.15
C LEU A 31 7.48 5.14 16.42
N GLU A 32 6.22 5.42 16.76
CA GLU A 32 5.56 4.82 17.93
C GLU A 32 5.47 3.29 17.81
N VAL A 33 5.10 2.78 16.63
CA VAL A 33 5.09 1.33 16.33
C VAL A 33 6.50 0.73 16.48
N ALA A 34 7.52 1.39 15.92
CA ALA A 34 8.89 0.91 15.98
C ALA A 34 9.41 0.87 17.43
N ASN A 35 9.17 1.93 18.21
CA ASN A 35 9.59 2.01 19.61
C ASN A 35 8.93 0.92 20.45
N HIS A 36 7.63 0.67 20.25
CA HIS A 36 6.91 -0.40 20.95
C HIS A 36 7.44 -1.79 20.59
N PHE A 37 7.77 -2.02 19.32
CA PHE A 37 8.36 -3.30 18.90
C PHE A 37 9.75 -3.51 19.51
N ILE A 38 10.58 -2.46 19.54
CA ILE A 38 11.94 -2.53 20.10
C ILE A 38 11.90 -2.83 21.60
N SER A 39 10.97 -2.22 22.36
CA SER A 39 10.85 -2.42 23.80
C SER A 39 10.26 -3.78 24.17
N GLY A 40 9.22 -4.23 23.46
CA GLY A 40 8.53 -5.49 23.79
C GLY A 40 9.07 -6.74 23.08
N ARG A 41 9.87 -6.58 22.01
CA ARG A 41 10.38 -7.64 21.10
C ARG A 41 9.32 -8.61 20.57
N SER A 42 8.04 -8.27 20.68
CA SER A 42 6.92 -9.11 20.28
C SER A 42 6.16 -8.47 19.13
N MET A 43 6.30 -9.07 17.94
CA MET A 43 5.58 -8.64 16.74
C MET A 43 4.07 -8.88 16.91
N LYS A 44 3.68 -10.02 17.49
CA LYS A 44 2.27 -10.36 17.72
C LYS A 44 1.58 -9.32 18.61
N HIS A 45 2.24 -8.92 19.68
CA HIS A 45 1.71 -7.91 20.60
C HIS A 45 1.64 -6.53 19.91
N THR A 46 2.70 -6.13 19.21
CA THR A 46 2.73 -4.86 18.46
C THR A 46 1.60 -4.77 17.42
N MET A 47 1.31 -5.86 16.70
CA MET A 47 0.22 -5.91 15.74
C MET A 47 -1.16 -5.81 16.40
N GLN A 48 -1.36 -6.43 17.57
CA GLN A 48 -2.61 -6.31 18.34
C GLN A 48 -2.83 -4.88 18.85
N THR A 49 -1.78 -4.20 19.31
CA THR A 49 -1.87 -2.85 19.86
C THR A 49 -2.17 -1.80 18.78
N PHE A 50 -1.44 -1.82 17.66
CA PHE A 50 -1.52 -0.75 16.65
C PHE A 50 -2.46 -1.06 15.49
N TYR A 51 -2.77 -2.33 15.25
CA TYR A 51 -3.57 -2.77 14.11
C TYR A 51 -4.61 -3.85 14.47
N PRO A 52 -5.45 -3.63 15.50
CA PRO A 52 -6.44 -4.62 15.95
C PRO A 52 -7.52 -4.91 14.88
N PHE A 53 -7.76 -3.95 13.99
CA PHE A 53 -8.76 -4.00 12.92
C PHE A 53 -8.28 -4.76 11.66
N LEU A 54 -7.02 -5.18 11.60
CA LEU A 54 -6.55 -5.99 10.47
C LEU A 54 -7.04 -7.43 10.61
N SER A 55 -7.58 -7.99 9.53
CA SER A 55 -7.84 -9.42 9.45
C SER A 55 -6.54 -10.22 9.53
N ASP A 56 -6.63 -11.49 9.91
CA ASP A 56 -5.45 -12.35 10.03
C ASP A 56 -4.74 -12.55 8.69
N ASP A 57 -5.49 -12.67 7.59
CA ASP A 57 -4.96 -12.65 6.22
C ASP A 57 -4.15 -11.37 5.93
N ALA A 58 -4.65 -10.21 6.37
CA ALA A 58 -3.96 -8.93 6.17
C ALA A 58 -2.69 -8.82 7.03
N LYS A 59 -2.69 -9.41 8.24
CA LYS A 59 -1.50 -9.49 9.10
C LYS A 59 -0.42 -10.37 8.47
N ASP A 60 -0.80 -11.49 7.86
CA ASP A 60 0.12 -12.44 7.24
C ASP A 60 0.67 -11.95 5.89
N GLN A 61 -0.13 -11.25 5.08
CA GLN A 61 0.36 -10.68 3.82
C GLN A 61 1.47 -9.65 4.01
N ARG A 62 1.43 -8.86 5.09
CA ARG A 62 2.51 -7.90 5.39
C ARG A 62 3.80 -8.59 5.85
N ARG A 63 3.71 -9.74 6.52
CA ARG A 63 4.88 -10.54 6.95
C ARG A 63 5.69 -11.05 5.76
N LYS A 64 5.02 -11.44 4.67
CA LYS A 64 5.68 -11.96 3.45
C LYS A 64 6.52 -10.92 2.68
N LEU A 65 6.39 -9.63 2.98
CA LEU A 65 7.16 -8.56 2.31
C LEU A 65 8.55 -8.32 2.92
N VAL A 66 8.88 -8.94 4.05
CA VAL A 66 10.15 -8.72 4.78
C VAL A 66 11.26 -9.72 4.38
N TYR A 67 10.99 -10.67 3.48
CA TYR A 67 12.00 -11.61 3.01
C TYR A 67 12.03 -11.73 1.48
N LYS A 68 13.05 -11.12 0.87
CA LYS A 68 13.82 -11.66 -0.26
C LYS A 68 15.27 -11.30 -0.06
#